data_AF-A0A922MGT9-F1
#
_entry.id   AF-A0A922MGT9-F1
#
_cell.length_a   1.000
_cell.length_b   1.000
_cell.length_c   1.000
_cell.angle_alpha   90.00
_cell.angle_beta   90.00
_cell.angle_gamma   90.00
#
_symmetry.space_group_name_H-M   'P 1'
#
loop_
_entity.id
_entity.type
_entity.pdbx_description
1 polymer ?
#
loop_
_entity_poly.entity_id
_entity_poly.type
_entity_poly.pdbx_seq_one_letter_code
_entity_poly.pdbx_strand_id
1 'polypeptide(L)'
;MWYCLKYARKSPLDRKGYKNVMGVFEFVGMCLFVSETASIALPIEKNMDKPREFHRVILLVYVIYATTFFIGFDILWFYLKKMHLAAHYSLYERLYRIILVCVVISISYYCPNISTIMGVVGSSCTAPCLFLYPPFIELIVDWEYPGLGRFRWRLIKFIVFFIISIVIIIVGTYYNVHAAHIKVRQGHVHTFDPDEM
;
A
#
# COMPACT_ATOMS: atom_id res chain seq x y z
N MET A 1 15.85 -30.35 13.14
CA MET A 1 16.27 -30.13 11.74
C MET A 1 16.17 -31.39 10.87
N TRP A 2 16.64 -32.55 11.33
CA TRP A 2 16.61 -33.84 10.59
C TRP A 2 15.21 -34.32 10.15
N TYR A 3 14.18 -34.11 10.99
CA TYR A 3 12.79 -34.46 10.66
C TYR A 3 12.14 -33.55 9.59
N CYS A 4 12.65 -32.33 9.38
CA CYS A 4 12.12 -31.41 8.36
C CYS A 4 12.64 -31.72 6.95
N LEU A 5 13.85 -32.28 6.83
CA LEU A 5 14.43 -32.67 5.54
C LEU A 5 13.80 -33.96 4.98
N LYS A 6 13.43 -34.92 5.84
CA LYS A 6 12.90 -36.22 5.40
C LYS A 6 11.44 -36.18 4.91
N TYR A 7 10.67 -35.16 5.29
CA TYR A 7 9.27 -34.94 4.90
C TYR A 7 9.04 -33.74 3.97
N ALA A 8 10.11 -33.07 3.52
CA ALA A 8 10.05 -31.99 2.54
C ALA A 8 9.83 -32.54 1.12
N ARG A 9 8.67 -33.17 0.86
CA ARG A 9 8.33 -33.66 -0.48
C ARG A 9 7.73 -32.58 -1.39
N LYS A 10 7.60 -31.34 -0.90
CA LYS A 10 7.18 -30.18 -1.69
C LYS A 10 8.16 -29.04 -1.46
N SER A 11 8.87 -28.67 -2.52
CA SER A 11 9.66 -27.44 -2.59
C SER A 11 8.77 -26.24 -2.19
N PRO A 12 9.34 -25.16 -1.60
CA PRO A 12 8.56 -23.96 -1.25
C PRO A 12 7.78 -23.39 -2.45
N LEU A 13 8.25 -23.64 -3.69
CA LEU A 13 7.58 -23.33 -4.95
C LEU A 13 6.40 -24.27 -5.33
N ASP A 14 6.23 -25.44 -4.70
CA ASP A 14 5.19 -26.42 -5.04
C ASP A 14 3.86 -26.18 -4.27
N ARG A 15 3.75 -25.05 -3.57
CA ARG A 15 2.54 -24.64 -2.82
C ARG A 15 1.46 -24.08 -3.76
N LYS A 16 0.19 -24.41 -3.53
CA LYS A 16 -0.94 -24.06 -4.40
C LYS A 16 -1.04 -22.55 -4.71
N GLY A 17 -0.62 -21.67 -3.79
CA GLY A 17 -0.62 -20.22 -3.99
C GLY A 17 0.43 -19.69 -4.98
N TYR A 18 1.57 -20.38 -5.15
CA TYR A 18 2.66 -19.99 -6.07
C TYR A 18 2.70 -20.85 -7.35
N LYS A 19 1.87 -21.89 -7.43
CA LYS A 19 1.77 -22.77 -8.60
C LYS A 19 1.10 -22.12 -9.80
N ASN A 20 0.18 -21.20 -9.55
CA ASN A 20 -0.50 -20.45 -10.60
C ASN A 20 0.26 -19.15 -10.82
N VAL A 21 0.69 -18.90 -12.06
CA VAL A 21 1.25 -17.60 -12.46
C VAL A 21 0.36 -16.45 -11.99
N MET A 22 -0.96 -16.65 -12.05
CA MET A 22 -1.96 -15.69 -11.57
C MET A 22 -1.80 -15.32 -10.09
N GLY A 23 -1.55 -16.28 -9.19
CA GLY A 23 -1.41 -15.99 -7.75
C GLY A 23 -0.13 -15.22 -7.43
N VAL A 24 0.94 -15.47 -8.19
CA VAL A 24 2.17 -14.68 -8.11
C VAL A 24 1.95 -13.27 -8.66
N PHE A 25 1.22 -13.13 -9.76
CA PHE A 25 0.85 -11.83 -10.33
C PHE A 25 -0.07 -11.03 -9.39
N GLU A 26 -1.00 -11.67 -8.70
CA GLU A 26 -1.86 -11.01 -7.69
C GLU A 26 -1.04 -10.51 -6.49
N PHE A 27 -0.09 -11.30 -6.01
CA PHE A 27 0.81 -10.90 -4.93
C PHE A 27 1.72 -9.74 -5.34
N VAL A 28 2.35 -9.83 -6.51
CA VAL A 28 3.21 -8.77 -7.05
C VAL A 28 2.40 -7.52 -7.37
N GLY A 29 1.18 -7.66 -7.90
CA GLY A 29 0.26 -6.56 -8.17
C GLY A 29 -0.18 -5.82 -6.90
N MET A 30 -0.49 -6.56 -5.82
CA MET A 30 -0.75 -5.98 -4.50
C MET A 30 0.46 -5.21 -3.97
N CYS A 31 1.66 -5.78 -4.04
CA CYS A 31 2.88 -5.11 -3.59
C CYS A 31 3.19 -3.86 -4.42
N LEU A 32 2.99 -3.91 -5.74
CA LEU A 32 3.21 -2.79 -6.65
C LEU A 32 2.22 -1.66 -6.40
N PHE A 33 0.93 -1.99 -6.26
CA PHE A 33 -0.13 -1.03 -5.92
C PHE A 33 0.15 -0.32 -4.59
N VAL A 34 0.63 -1.06 -3.60
CA VAL A 34 1.02 -0.56 -2.28
C VAL A 34 2.30 0.29 -2.36
N SER A 35 3.25 -0.03 -3.24
CA SER A 35 4.53 0.70 -3.39
C SER A 35 4.42 2.04 -4.12
N GLU A 36 3.33 2.28 -4.82
CA GLU A 36 3.19 3.42 -5.73
C GLU A 36 3.29 4.78 -5.05
N THR A 37 2.89 4.87 -3.78
CA THR A 37 2.96 6.11 -3.01
C THR A 37 4.38 6.67 -2.98
N ALA A 38 5.41 5.81 -2.89
CA ALA A 38 6.84 6.16 -2.89
C ALA A 38 7.34 6.70 -4.23
N SER A 39 6.87 6.11 -5.32
CA SER A 39 7.32 6.43 -6.68
C SER A 39 6.85 7.81 -7.15
N ILE A 40 5.72 8.29 -6.64
CA ILE A 40 5.14 9.58 -7.03
C ILE A 40 5.78 10.74 -6.26
N ALA A 41 6.01 10.59 -4.96
CA ALA A 41 6.44 11.73 -4.15
C ALA A 41 7.90 12.16 -4.40
N LEU A 42 8.83 11.21 -4.55
CA LEU A 42 10.24 11.50 -4.78
C LEU A 42 10.50 12.39 -6.01
N PRO A 43 9.96 12.10 -7.21
CA PRO A 43 10.14 12.97 -8.36
C PRO A 43 9.40 14.30 -8.20
N ILE A 44 8.28 14.37 -7.46
CA ILE A 44 7.59 15.63 -7.19
C ILE A 44 8.44 16.52 -6.30
N GLU A 45 8.85 16.05 -5.12
CA GLU A 45 9.64 16.82 -4.16
C GLU A 45 10.97 17.30 -4.78
N LYS A 46 11.63 16.41 -5.53
CA LYS A 46 12.89 16.74 -6.19
C LYS A 46 12.76 17.82 -7.27
N ASN A 47 11.62 17.86 -7.98
CA ASN A 47 11.38 18.84 -9.05
C ASN A 47 10.62 20.10 -8.57
N MET A 48 10.17 20.14 -7.31
CA MET A 48 9.58 21.34 -6.70
C MET A 48 10.62 22.39 -6.31
N ASP A 49 11.86 21.97 -6.01
CA ASP A 49 12.94 22.88 -5.58
C ASP A 49 13.54 23.65 -6.77
N LYS A 50 13.75 22.98 -7.91
CA LYS A 50 14.24 23.60 -9.16
C LYS A 50 13.38 23.18 -10.35
N PRO A 51 12.44 24.01 -10.81
CA PRO A 51 11.47 23.63 -11.84
C PRO A 51 12.10 23.68 -13.25
N ARG A 52 13.00 22.75 -13.57
CA ARG A 52 13.57 22.64 -14.93
C ARG A 52 12.63 21.93 -15.90
N GLU A 53 11.85 20.95 -15.43
CA GLU A 53 10.97 20.09 -16.28
C GLU A 53 9.60 19.83 -15.62
N PHE A 54 9.03 20.83 -14.96
CA PHE A 54 7.80 20.70 -14.16
C PHE A 54 6.61 20.11 -14.94
N HIS A 55 6.45 20.49 -16.21
CA HIS A 55 5.38 20.02 -17.10
C HIS A 55 5.40 18.49 -17.29
N ARG A 56 6.59 17.88 -17.43
CA ARG A 56 6.72 16.42 -17.62
C ARG A 56 6.34 15.66 -16.36
N VAL A 57 6.73 16.19 -15.20
CA VAL A 57 6.44 15.57 -13.90
C VAL A 57 4.95 15.59 -13.63
N ILE A 58 4.26 16.71 -13.86
CA ILE A 58 2.79 16.77 -13.68
C ILE A 58 2.09 15.78 -14.59
N LEU A 59 2.47 15.70 -15.87
CA LEU A 59 1.86 14.79 -16.82
C LEU A 59 2.03 13.33 -16.36
N LEU A 60 3.23 12.97 -15.92
CA LEU A 60 3.53 11.63 -15.41
C LEU A 60 2.71 11.31 -14.15
N VAL A 61 2.63 12.24 -13.19
CA VAL A 61 1.85 12.08 -11.96
C VAL A 61 0.36 11.96 -12.25
N TYR A 62 -0.17 12.76 -13.17
CA TYR A 62 -1.56 12.69 -13.60
C TYR A 62 -1.89 11.32 -14.21
N VAL A 63 -1.02 10.81 -15.09
CA VAL A 63 -1.21 9.49 -15.71
C VAL A 63 -1.18 8.39 -14.66
N ILE A 64 -0.17 8.37 -13.77
CA ILE A 64 -0.06 7.34 -12.73
C ILE A 64 -1.28 7.38 -11.81
N TYR A 65 -1.66 8.56 -11.31
CA TYR A 65 -2.82 8.72 -10.44
C TYR A 65 -4.12 8.25 -11.11
N ALA A 66 -4.32 8.58 -12.39
CA ALA A 66 -5.49 8.14 -13.15
C ALA A 66 -5.52 6.61 -13.31
N THR A 67 -4.39 5.98 -13.63
CA THR A 67 -4.27 4.53 -13.76
C THR A 67 -4.56 3.82 -12.44
N THR A 68 -4.05 4.34 -11.33
CA THR A 68 -4.19 3.72 -10.01
C THR A 68 -5.56 3.88 -9.43
N PHE A 69 -6.16 5.06 -9.60
CA PHE A 69 -7.55 5.27 -9.25
C PHE A 69 -8.46 4.35 -10.07
N PHE A 70 -8.16 4.12 -11.34
CA PHE A 70 -8.91 3.19 -12.19
C PHE A 70 -8.80 1.75 -11.70
N ILE A 71 -7.59 1.25 -11.46
CA ILE A 71 -7.35 -0.13 -10.97
C ILE A 71 -7.97 -0.33 -9.60
N GLY A 72 -7.76 0.60 -8.66
CA GLY A 72 -8.33 0.53 -7.32
C GLY A 72 -9.86 0.54 -7.34
N PHE A 73 -10.46 1.33 -8.23
CA PHE A 73 -11.90 1.34 -8.42
C PHE A 73 -12.43 0.04 -9.03
N ASP A 74 -11.77 -0.53 -10.03
CA ASP A 74 -12.20 -1.79 -10.67
C ASP A 74 -12.21 -2.95 -9.66
N ILE A 75 -11.19 -3.04 -8.80
CA ILE A 75 -11.12 -4.01 -7.70
C ILE A 75 -12.27 -3.78 -6.73
N LEU A 76 -12.48 -2.55 -6.26
CA LEU A 76 -13.56 -2.23 -5.33
C LEU A 76 -14.94 -2.58 -5.91
N TRP A 77 -15.12 -2.29 -7.20
CA TRP A 77 -16.35 -2.56 -7.94
C TRP A 77 -16.62 -4.05 -8.13
N PHE A 78 -15.58 -4.86 -8.33
CA PHE A 78 -15.69 -6.32 -8.36
C PHE A 78 -16.24 -6.91 -7.06
N TYR A 79 -15.94 -6.31 -5.92
CA TYR A 79 -16.50 -6.72 -4.62
C TYR A 79 -17.89 -6.11 -4.38
N LEU A 80 -18.09 -4.83 -4.67
CA LEU A 80 -19.36 -4.13 -4.47
C LEU A 80 -20.50 -4.68 -5.33
N LYS A 81 -20.21 -5.09 -6.57
CA LYS A 81 -21.21 -5.68 -7.48
C LYS A 81 -21.87 -6.95 -6.93
N LYS A 82 -21.19 -7.65 -6.00
CA LYS A 82 -21.74 -8.86 -5.36
C LYS A 82 -22.79 -8.53 -4.29
N MET A 83 -22.80 -7.29 -3.77
CA MET A 83 -23.74 -6.86 -2.73
C MET A 83 -24.96 -6.10 -3.27
N HIS A 84 -24.91 -5.55 -4.50
CA HIS A 84 -25.98 -4.70 -5.03
C HIS A 84 -26.85 -5.35 -6.12
N LEU A 85 -28.14 -5.01 -6.12
CA LEU A 85 -29.11 -5.42 -7.14
C LEU A 85 -28.74 -4.85 -8.52
N ALA A 86 -28.79 -5.69 -9.56
CA ALA A 86 -28.35 -5.35 -10.92
C ALA A 86 -29.13 -4.21 -11.61
N ALA A 87 -30.30 -3.83 -11.11
CA ALA A 87 -31.20 -2.86 -11.75
C ALA A 87 -30.63 -1.42 -11.85
N HIS A 88 -29.70 -1.02 -10.97
CA HIS A 88 -29.17 0.36 -10.94
C HIS A 88 -27.64 0.44 -10.89
N TYR A 89 -26.94 -0.48 -11.55
CA TYR A 89 -25.47 -0.57 -11.50
C TYR A 89 -24.76 0.75 -11.85
N SER A 90 -25.19 1.44 -12.91
CA SER A 90 -24.55 2.69 -13.37
C SER A 90 -24.65 3.84 -12.35
N LEU A 91 -25.75 3.92 -11.57
CA LEU A 91 -25.91 4.94 -10.54
C LEU A 91 -25.00 4.67 -9.35
N TYR A 92 -24.94 3.42 -8.89
CA TYR A 92 -24.05 3.03 -7.80
C TYR A 92 -22.58 3.25 -8.17
N GLU A 93 -22.19 2.93 -9.41
CA GLU A 93 -20.81 3.14 -9.87
C GLU A 93 -20.38 4.61 -9.72
N ARG A 94 -21.23 5.52 -10.20
CA ARG A 94 -20.98 6.95 -10.17
C ARG A 94 -20.98 7.49 -8.76
N LEU A 95 -21.88 7.00 -7.89
CA LEU A 95 -21.92 7.38 -6.48
C LEU A 95 -20.63 6.96 -5.74
N TYR A 96 -20.19 5.70 -5.89
CA TYR A 96 -18.96 5.24 -5.26
C TYR A 96 -17.73 6.01 -5.74
N ARG A 97 -17.67 6.34 -7.03
CA ARG A 97 -16.59 7.15 -7.58
C ARG A 97 -16.54 8.55 -6.96
N ILE A 98 -17.70 9.20 -6.79
CA ILE A 98 -17.80 10.52 -6.14
C ILE A 98 -17.39 10.41 -4.67
N ILE A 99 -17.88 9.41 -3.93
CA ILE A 99 -17.56 9.23 -2.51
C ILE A 99 -16.05 9.07 -2.30
N LEU A 100 -15.37 8.24 -3.10
CA LEU A 100 -13.93 8.05 -3.00
C LEU A 100 -13.15 9.35 -3.25
N VAL A 101 -13.54 10.11 -4.29
CA VAL A 101 -12.90 11.40 -4.60
C VAL A 101 -13.15 12.41 -3.48
N CYS A 102 -14.35 12.48 -2.92
CA CYS A 102 -14.67 13.34 -1.78
C CYS A 102 -13.82 13.00 -0.55
N VAL A 103 -13.59 11.72 -0.27
CA VAL A 103 -12.72 11.29 0.84
C VAL A 103 -11.28 11.76 0.63
N VAL A 104 -10.72 11.58 -0.58
CA VAL A 104 -9.35 12.02 -0.88
C VAL A 104 -9.21 13.54 -0.80
N ILE A 105 -10.18 14.30 -1.32
CA ILE A 105 -10.20 15.77 -1.22
C ILE A 105 -10.28 16.22 0.23
N SER A 106 -11.10 15.55 1.05
CA SER A 106 -11.22 15.86 2.47
C SER A 106 -9.89 15.65 3.19
N ILE A 107 -9.20 14.53 2.95
CA ILE A 107 -7.87 14.25 3.53
C ILE A 107 -6.84 15.29 3.09
N SER A 108 -6.86 15.69 1.82
CA SER A 108 -5.97 16.74 1.29
C SER A 108 -6.19 18.10 1.98
N TYR A 109 -7.45 18.46 2.26
CA TYR A 109 -7.79 19.68 2.97
C TYR A 109 -7.26 19.71 4.41
N TYR A 110 -7.32 18.59 5.14
CA TYR A 110 -6.89 18.54 6.54
C TYR A 110 -5.36 18.62 6.73
N CYS A 111 -4.56 18.19 5.76
CA CYS A 111 -3.09 18.24 5.86
C CYS A 111 -2.45 18.72 4.54
N PRO A 112 -2.11 20.01 4.38
CA PRO A 112 -1.54 20.51 3.11
C PRO A 112 -0.10 20.02 2.83
N ASN A 113 0.57 19.40 3.81
CA ASN A 113 1.95 18.93 3.68
C ASN A 113 2.02 17.54 3.02
N ILE A 114 2.21 17.52 1.69
CA ILE A 114 2.24 16.29 0.87
C ILE A 114 3.25 15.26 1.39
N SER A 115 4.49 15.68 1.70
CA SER A 115 5.54 14.79 2.23
C SER A 115 5.14 14.09 3.52
N THR A 116 4.40 14.78 4.37
CA THR A 116 4.00 14.25 5.68
C THR A 116 2.85 13.27 5.52
N ILE A 117 1.80 13.62 4.76
CA ILE A 117 0.67 12.71 4.50
C ILE A 117 1.19 11.41 3.91
N MET A 118 2.06 11.51 2.91
CA MET A 118 2.55 10.35 2.17
C MET A 118 3.29 9.36 3.10
N GLY A 119 4.09 9.86 4.03
CA GLY A 119 4.71 9.03 5.07
C GLY A 119 3.73 8.46 6.10
N VAL A 120 2.74 9.24 6.55
CA VAL A 120 1.70 8.78 7.49
C VAL A 120 0.83 7.69 6.86
N VAL A 121 0.34 7.87 5.63
CA VAL A 121 -0.49 6.88 4.93
C VAL A 121 0.33 5.61 4.62
N GLY A 122 1.59 5.79 4.20
CA GLY A 122 2.52 4.70 3.96
C GLY A 122 2.80 3.83 5.20
N SER A 123 2.99 4.46 6.36
CA SER A 123 3.27 3.74 7.61
C SER A 123 2.03 3.16 8.29
N SER A 124 0.88 3.82 8.18
CA SER A 124 -0.35 3.40 8.88
C SER A 124 -1.12 2.30 8.14
N CYS A 125 -1.19 2.34 6.81
CA CYS A 125 -2.05 1.42 6.03
C CYS A 125 -1.23 0.50 5.12
N THR A 126 -0.28 1.07 4.40
CA THR A 126 0.44 0.39 3.31
C THR A 126 1.45 -0.63 3.85
N ALA A 127 2.29 -0.23 4.81
CA ALA A 127 3.30 -1.10 5.41
C ALA A 127 2.72 -2.33 6.15
N PRO A 128 1.74 -2.21 7.06
CA PRO A 128 1.20 -3.38 7.75
C PRO A 128 0.48 -4.34 6.80
N CYS A 129 -0.19 -3.85 5.75
CA CYS A 129 -0.81 -4.69 4.72
C CYS A 129 0.25 -5.52 3.97
N LEU A 130 1.38 -4.92 3.62
CA LEU A 130 2.47 -5.59 2.91
C LEU A 130 3.07 -6.75 3.74
N PHE A 131 3.29 -6.53 5.04
CA PHE A 131 3.85 -7.54 5.94
C PHE A 131 2.83 -8.60 6.37
N LEU A 132 1.55 -8.25 6.49
CA LEU A 132 0.51 -9.14 6.97
C LEU A 132 -0.02 -10.08 5.88
N TYR A 133 -0.09 -9.62 4.63
CA TYR A 133 -0.69 -10.38 3.53
C TYR A 133 -0.01 -11.73 3.22
N PRO A 134 1.33 -11.82 3.03
CA PRO A 134 1.99 -13.10 2.74
C PRO A 134 1.78 -14.18 3.82
N PRO A 135 2.01 -13.92 5.13
CA PRO A 135 1.77 -14.94 6.15
C PRO A 135 0.28 -15.22 6.36
N PHE A 136 -0.62 -14.27 6.07
CA PHE A 136 -2.07 -14.48 6.15
C PHE A 136 -2.57 -15.48 5.09
N ILE A 137 -2.12 -15.34 3.83
CA ILE A 137 -2.47 -16.32 2.79
C ILE A 137 -1.86 -17.69 3.10
N GLU A 138 -0.60 -17.75 3.54
CA GLU A 138 0.02 -19.01 3.96
C GLU A 138 -0.81 -19.71 5.05
N LEU A 139 -1.39 -18.94 5.98
CA LEU A 139 -2.21 -19.47 7.06
C LEU A 139 -3.54 -20.03 6.56
N ILE A 140 -4.22 -19.33 5.65
CA ILE A 140 -5.52 -19.75 5.08
C ILE A 140 -5.35 -20.97 4.18
N VAL A 141 -4.34 -20.97 3.31
CA VAL A 141 -4.14 -22.06 2.32
C VAL A 141 -3.76 -23.38 2.99
N ASP A 142 -2.98 -23.33 4.06
CA ASP A 142 -2.43 -24.52 4.71
C ASP A 142 -3.19 -24.94 5.99
N TRP A 143 -4.45 -24.50 6.15
CA TRP A 143 -5.25 -24.81 7.35
C TRP A 143 -5.55 -26.31 7.50
N GLU A 144 -5.94 -26.98 6.41
CA GLU A 144 -6.44 -28.37 6.45
C GLU A 144 -5.31 -29.44 6.35
N TYR A 145 -4.38 -29.34 5.39
CA TYR A 145 -3.28 -30.29 5.15
C TYR A 145 -2.05 -29.58 4.56
N PRO A 146 -0.83 -29.69 5.14
CA PRO A 146 -0.36 -30.59 6.22
C PRO A 146 -0.62 -30.08 7.65
N GLY A 147 -1.53 -29.11 7.86
CA GLY A 147 -1.86 -28.52 9.15
C GLY A 147 -0.82 -27.52 9.67
N LEU A 148 -1.02 -27.01 10.89
CA LEU A 148 -0.20 -25.95 11.52
C LEU A 148 1.28 -26.33 11.78
N GLY A 149 1.69 -27.58 11.49
CA GLY A 149 3.03 -28.10 11.69
C GLY A 149 3.34 -28.49 13.14
N ARG A 150 4.46 -29.22 13.35
CA ARG A 150 4.81 -29.93 14.60
C ARG A 150 4.99 -29.05 15.86
N PHE A 151 4.93 -27.73 15.73
CA PHE A 151 5.05 -26.75 16.82
C PHE A 151 4.17 -25.50 16.62
N ARG A 152 3.13 -25.56 15.79
CA ARG A 152 2.38 -24.36 15.34
C ARG A 152 3.28 -23.26 14.75
N TRP A 153 4.47 -23.62 14.25
CA TRP A 153 5.49 -22.67 13.81
C TRP A 153 4.98 -21.73 12.70
N ARG A 154 4.00 -22.18 11.89
CA ARG A 154 3.33 -21.34 10.88
C ARG A 154 2.45 -20.24 11.51
N LEU A 155 1.74 -20.57 12.59
CA LEU A 155 0.94 -19.61 13.34
C LEU A 155 1.84 -18.65 14.12
N ILE A 156 2.96 -19.14 14.67
CA ILE A 156 3.97 -18.29 15.31
C ILE A 156 4.56 -17.30 14.28
N LYS A 157 4.88 -17.75 13.06
CA LYS A 157 5.31 -16.83 11.99
C LYS A 157 4.27 -15.73 11.74
N PHE A 158 2.99 -16.09 11.62
CA PHE A 158 1.92 -15.11 11.42
C PHE A 158 1.84 -14.10 12.58
N ILE A 159 1.89 -14.57 13.84
CA ILE A 159 1.88 -13.70 15.01
C ILE A 159 3.11 -12.77 15.03
N VAL A 160 4.30 -13.28 14.71
CA VAL A 160 5.53 -12.46 14.65
C VAL A 160 5.40 -11.37 13.60
N PHE A 161 4.94 -11.68 12.38
CA PHE A 161 4.72 -10.67 11.34
C PHE A 161 3.61 -9.67 11.73
N PHE A 162 2.55 -10.13 12.39
CA PHE A 162 1.50 -9.26 12.90
C PHE A 162 2.02 -8.27 13.96
N ILE A 163 2.86 -8.73 14.89
CA ILE A 163 3.51 -7.87 15.89
C ILE A 163 4.44 -6.86 15.19
N ILE A 164 5.24 -7.30 14.22
CA ILE A 164 6.12 -6.41 13.44
C ILE A 164 5.29 -5.33 12.72
N SER A 165 4.14 -5.69 12.12
CA SER A 165 3.23 -4.74 11.50
C SER A 165 2.72 -3.69 12.48
N ILE A 166 2.34 -4.08 13.70
CA ILE A 166 1.90 -3.14 14.75
C ILE A 166 3.04 -2.19 15.13
N VAL A 167 4.26 -2.72 15.29
CA VAL A 167 5.44 -1.89 15.60
C VAL A 167 5.69 -0.88 14.48
N ILE A 168 5.60 -1.29 13.21
CA ILE A 168 5.76 -0.38 12.06
C ILE A 168 4.69 0.71 12.05
N ILE A 169 3.43 0.39 12.37
CA ILE A 169 2.36 1.40 12.46
C ILE A 169 2.69 2.42 13.55
N ILE A 170 3.04 1.97 14.77
CA ILE A 170 3.29 2.85 15.91
C ILE A 170 4.53 3.72 15.66
N VAL A 171 5.65 3.09 15.31
CA VAL A 171 6.94 3.76 15.10
C VAL A 171 6.86 4.67 13.87
N GLY A 172 6.28 4.18 12.77
CA GLY A 172 6.14 4.93 11.54
C GLY A 172 5.21 6.13 11.69
N THR A 173 4.05 5.97 12.34
CA THR A 173 3.14 7.10 12.59
C THR A 173 3.80 8.12 13.52
N TYR A 174 4.51 7.67 14.56
CA TYR A 174 5.23 8.55 15.49
C TYR A 174 6.27 9.42 14.78
N TYR A 175 7.18 8.82 14.00
CA TYR A 175 8.21 9.59 13.30
C TYR A 175 7.63 10.55 12.25
N ASN A 176 6.58 10.14 11.52
CA ASN A 176 5.96 11.01 10.53
C ASN A 176 5.23 12.21 11.17
N VAL A 177 4.51 11.99 12.28
CA VAL A 177 3.85 13.08 13.02
C VAL A 177 4.87 13.98 13.71
N HIS A 178 5.95 13.41 14.27
CA HIS A 178 7.01 14.20 14.89
C HIS A 178 7.73 15.08 13.85
N ALA A 179 8.03 14.53 12.67
CA ALA A 179 8.59 15.29 11.56
C ALA A 179 7.64 16.39 11.10
N ALA A 180 6.33 16.14 11.06
CA ALA A 180 5.31 17.15 10.77
C ALA A 180 5.39 18.32 11.75
N HIS A 181 5.42 18.00 13.05
CA HIS A 181 5.41 19.01 14.11
C HIS A 181 6.70 19.86 14.10
N ILE A 182 7.85 19.27 13.79
CA ILE A 182 9.10 20.01 13.61
C ILE A 182 9.02 20.93 12.38
N LYS A 183 8.54 20.42 11.24
CA LYS A 183 8.40 21.23 10.01
C LYS A 183 7.46 22.43 10.20
N VAL A 184 6.35 22.23 10.92
CA VAL A 184 5.43 23.32 11.29
C VAL A 184 6.13 24.35 12.19
N ARG A 185 6.94 23.90 13.16
CA ARG A 185 7.63 24.77 14.11
C ARG A 185 8.81 25.54 13.51
N GLN A 186 9.46 25.00 12.48
CA GLN A 186 10.57 25.65 11.79
C GLN A 186 10.12 26.72 10.77
N GLY A 187 8.83 26.80 10.42
CA GLY A 187 8.30 27.90 9.60
C GLY A 187 9.11 28.16 8.33
N HIS A 188 9.46 27.11 7.58
CA HIS A 188 10.25 27.28 6.36
C HIS A 188 9.45 28.03 5.29
N VAL A 189 9.63 29.35 5.30
CA VAL A 189 9.62 30.22 4.14
C VAL A 189 10.60 29.61 3.13
N HIS A 190 10.08 29.10 2.01
CA HIS A 190 10.90 28.89 0.82
C HIS A 190 11.29 30.28 0.29
N THR A 191 12.37 30.87 0.80
CA THR A 191 12.99 32.02 0.15
C THR A 191 13.64 31.52 -1.13
N PHE A 192 13.08 31.92 -2.28
CA PHE A 192 13.75 31.83 -3.58
C PHE A 192 15.06 32.62 -3.48
N ASP A 193 16.18 31.90 -3.46
CA ASP A 193 17.51 32.50 -3.52
C ASP A 193 17.89 32.68 -5.00
N PRO A 194 17.96 33.91 -5.53
CA PRO A 194 18.21 34.17 -6.95
C PRO A 194 19.66 33.87 -7.39
N ASP A 195 20.55 33.48 -6.49
CA ASP A 195 21.99 33.35 -6.77
C ASP A 195 22.44 31.94 -7.20
N GLU A 196 21.52 30.97 -7.34
CA GLU A 196 21.80 29.63 -7.92
C GLU A 196 21.34 29.45 -9.40
N MET A 197 21.21 30.56 -10.14
CA MET A 197 21.01 30.57 -11.60
C MET A 197 22.33 30.65 -12.36
#